data_AF-A0A4S4B012-F1
#
_entry.id   AF-A0A4S4B012-F1
#
_cell.length_a   1.000
_cell.length_b   1.000
_cell.length_c   1.000
_cell.angle_alpha   90.00
_cell.angle_beta   90.00
_cell.angle_gamma   90.00
#
_symmetry.space_group_name_H-M   'P 1'
#
loop_
_entity.id
_entity.type
_entity.pdbx_description
1 polymer ?
#
loop_
_entity_poly.entity_id
_entity_poly.type
_entity_poly.pdbx_seq_one_letter_code
_entity_poly.pdbx_strand_id
1 'polypeptide(L)'
;MRSGRSLTSLAQELERQLQSKKDLIVPSALVRHTTDERGRTGLVVEEDGGPVDYGVTPLARRQLADKLRIPYAYFERMREDQPALLDRNVNTWLQSEDDRRMLRTLDGQVRAVLSDRYRRLDNFDLAESVLPILQQLPEVHFESVELTETRMYLKCITPRLRYEMAPGDVVQAGVVISNSEVGQGTLSVQPLLYRLVCRNGLIAADRSLRKTHVGRALGGEDEAVTVYQDDTLRADDRAFFLKVRDVVQAAVSDATFRQAAQKLQKTLAIPLVGDPVKTVEVLAQRYTLNDTERAGVLRSLVANGELSGYGLVNAVTHYSQEVEDYDRATEFEMLGGRLIDLSAHEWKGLAEAA
;
A
#
# COMPACT_ATOMS: atom_id res chain seq x y z
N MET A 1 3.77 7.17 -14.63
CA MET A 1 3.34 6.85 -13.25
C MET A 1 3.50 8.12 -12.44
N ARG A 2 2.81 8.25 -11.30
CA ARG A 2 3.01 9.41 -10.43
C ARG A 2 4.47 9.50 -10.01
N SER A 3 5.07 10.68 -10.15
CA SER A 3 6.43 10.92 -9.66
C SER A 3 6.44 10.91 -8.14
N GLY A 4 7.38 10.18 -7.56
CA GLY A 4 7.67 10.21 -6.13
C GLY A 4 8.90 11.06 -5.81
N ARG A 5 9.47 10.79 -4.63
CA ARG A 5 10.73 11.37 -4.15
C ARG A 5 11.93 10.77 -4.88
N SER A 6 13.12 11.33 -4.66
CA SER A 6 14.37 10.65 -5.01
C SER A 6 14.70 9.54 -4.00
N LEU A 7 15.48 8.53 -4.42
CA LEU A 7 15.94 7.47 -3.51
C LEU A 7 16.76 8.04 -2.34
N THR A 8 17.58 9.06 -2.57
CA THR A 8 18.33 9.75 -1.52
C THR A 8 17.40 10.45 -0.52
N SER A 9 16.35 11.13 -1.00
CA SER A 9 15.37 11.79 -0.13
C SER A 9 14.58 10.77 0.70
N LEU A 10 14.26 9.60 0.13
CA LEU A 10 13.66 8.51 0.88
C LEU A 10 14.60 8.00 1.99
N ALA A 11 15.87 7.75 1.66
CA ALA A 11 16.86 7.28 2.64
C ALA A 11 17.01 8.26 3.81
N GLN A 12 17.14 9.56 3.52
CA GLN A 12 17.22 10.61 4.54
C GLN A 12 15.98 10.65 5.43
N GLU A 13 14.78 10.49 4.86
CA GLU A 13 13.56 10.47 5.66
C GLU A 13 13.47 9.22 6.54
N LEU A 14 13.87 8.04 6.05
CA LEU A 14 13.89 6.81 6.87
C LEU A 14 14.89 6.93 8.03
N GLU A 15 16.09 7.48 7.78
CA GLU A 15 17.10 7.75 8.81
C GLU A 15 16.58 8.76 9.86
N ARG A 16 15.88 9.81 9.43
CA ARG A 16 15.25 10.79 10.33
C ARG A 16 14.19 10.12 11.22
N GLN A 17 13.30 9.32 10.63
CA GLN A 17 12.26 8.61 11.39
C GLN A 17 12.86 7.65 12.42
N LEU A 18 13.99 7.00 12.12
CA LEU A 18 14.69 6.12 13.06
C LEU A 18 15.11 6.86 14.35
N GLN A 19 15.39 8.15 14.29
CA GLN A 19 15.83 8.95 15.45
C GLN A 19 14.70 9.32 16.42
N SER A 20 13.45 9.38 15.94
CA SER A 20 12.30 9.84 16.73
C SER A 20 11.19 8.80 16.89
N LYS A 21 11.22 7.70 16.14
CA LYS A 21 10.23 6.64 16.27
C LYS A 21 10.39 5.88 17.58
N LYS A 22 9.27 5.57 18.21
CA LYS A 22 9.23 4.73 19.41
C LYS A 22 7.97 3.89 19.38
N ASP A 23 8.13 2.61 19.67
CA ASP A 23 7.00 1.69 19.80
C ASP A 23 6.81 1.32 21.26
N LEU A 24 5.58 1.48 21.75
CA LEU A 24 5.19 1.24 23.13
C LEU A 24 4.23 0.05 23.17
N ILE A 25 4.53 -0.98 23.98
CA ILE A 25 3.59 -2.07 24.25
C ILE A 25 3.05 -1.90 25.66
N VAL A 26 1.91 -1.22 25.76
CA VAL A 26 1.33 -0.80 27.04
C VAL A 26 -0.03 -1.48 27.27
N PRO A 27 -0.36 -1.84 28.53
CA PRO A 27 -1.74 -2.14 28.91
C PRO A 27 -2.65 -0.95 28.58
N SER A 28 -3.84 -1.21 28.06
CA SER A 28 -4.82 -0.17 27.71
C SER A 28 -5.16 0.74 28.88
N ALA A 29 -5.17 0.21 30.11
CA ALA A 29 -5.42 0.97 31.33
C ALA A 29 -4.36 2.05 31.65
N LEU A 30 -3.16 1.97 31.07
CA LEU A 30 -2.10 2.96 31.21
C LEU A 30 -2.14 4.06 30.13
N VAL A 31 -3.16 4.02 29.27
CA VAL A 31 -3.37 5.01 28.20
C VAL A 31 -4.59 5.83 28.56
N ARG A 32 -4.43 7.16 28.55
CA ARG A 32 -5.52 8.11 28.77
C ARG A 32 -5.70 9.00 27.55
N HIS A 33 -6.89 8.95 26.98
CA HIS A 33 -7.32 9.83 25.91
C HIS A 33 -7.71 11.21 26.43
N THR A 34 -7.26 12.24 25.72
CA THR A 34 -7.57 13.64 26.01
C THR A 34 -7.97 14.35 24.71
N THR A 35 -8.91 15.27 24.81
CA THR A 35 -9.32 16.12 23.69
C THR A 35 -9.46 17.55 24.16
N ASP A 36 -8.80 18.49 23.48
CA ASP A 36 -8.92 19.90 23.81
C ASP A 36 -10.19 20.55 23.22
N GLU A 37 -10.47 21.80 23.57
CA GLU A 37 -11.63 22.56 23.08
C GLU A 37 -11.62 22.78 21.56
N ARG A 38 -10.48 22.57 20.88
CA ARG A 38 -10.34 22.66 19.42
C ARG A 38 -10.43 21.30 18.75
N GLY A 39 -10.78 20.26 19.51
CA GLY A 39 -10.88 18.89 19.03
C GLY A 39 -9.54 18.23 18.75
N ARG A 40 -8.41 18.78 19.22
CA ARG A 40 -7.10 18.12 19.09
C ARG A 40 -7.03 16.97 20.08
N THR A 41 -6.74 15.79 19.56
CA THR A 41 -6.66 14.55 20.34
C THR A 41 -5.23 14.30 20.81
N GLY A 42 -5.10 13.97 22.09
CA GLY A 42 -3.87 13.49 22.73
C GLY A 42 -4.06 12.10 23.35
N LEU A 43 -2.96 11.36 23.49
CA LEU A 43 -2.86 10.16 24.32
C LEU A 43 -1.75 10.39 25.35
N VAL A 44 -2.14 10.40 26.62
CA VAL A 44 -1.20 10.39 27.74
C VAL A 44 -0.90 8.93 28.08
N VAL A 45 0.36 8.54 27.99
CA VAL A 45 0.83 7.18 28.27
C VAL A 45 1.71 7.21 29.51
N GLU A 46 1.42 6.37 30.49
CA GLU A 46 2.27 6.18 31.66
C GLU A 46 3.50 5.35 31.27
N GLU A 47 4.67 6.00 31.23
CA GLU A 47 5.96 5.37 30.96
C GLU A 47 6.85 5.36 32.21
N ASP A 48 7.97 4.64 32.17
CA ASP A 48 8.91 4.52 33.31
C ASP A 48 9.43 5.88 33.84
N GLY A 49 9.46 6.91 32.98
CA GLY A 49 9.86 8.28 33.31
C GLY A 49 8.71 9.21 33.74
N GLY A 50 7.48 8.70 33.82
CA GLY A 50 6.26 9.46 34.09
C GLY A 50 5.34 9.59 32.86
N PRO A 51 4.23 10.33 32.99
CA PRO A 51 3.25 10.48 31.93
C PRO A 51 3.80 11.31 30.77
N VAL A 52 3.71 10.76 29.56
CA VAL A 52 4.11 11.43 28.31
C VAL A 52 2.86 11.68 27.46
N ASP A 53 2.71 12.91 26.97
CA ASP A 53 1.61 13.30 26.08
C ASP A 53 2.05 13.21 24.61
N TYR A 54 1.27 12.46 23.82
CA TYR A 54 1.45 12.31 22.39
C TYR A 54 0.24 12.87 21.65
N GLY A 55 0.48 13.66 20.61
CA GLY A 55 -0.61 13.97 19.67
C GLY A 55 -1.03 12.72 18.90
N VAL A 56 -2.21 12.73 18.26
CA VAL A 56 -2.77 11.54 17.61
C VAL A 56 -3.11 11.84 16.15
N THR A 57 -2.55 11.06 15.23
CA THR A 57 -2.85 11.21 13.80
C THR A 57 -4.29 10.77 13.48
N PRO A 58 -4.88 11.24 12.37
CA PRO A 58 -6.21 10.81 11.95
C PRO A 58 -6.34 9.28 11.82
N LEU A 59 -5.29 8.62 11.31
CA LEU A 59 -5.24 7.16 11.21
C LEU A 59 -5.28 6.50 12.59
N ALA A 60 -4.46 6.97 13.53
CA ALA A 60 -4.43 6.44 14.89
C ALA A 60 -5.78 6.63 15.60
N ARG A 61 -6.48 7.75 15.39
CA ARG A 61 -7.85 7.96 15.91
C ARG A 61 -8.83 6.93 15.36
N ARG A 62 -8.80 6.68 14.05
CA ARG A 62 -9.65 5.65 13.43
C ARG A 62 -9.36 4.27 14.01
N GLN A 63 -8.09 3.91 14.12
CA GLN A 63 -7.68 2.63 14.70
C GLN A 63 -8.10 2.49 16.15
N LEU A 64 -7.95 3.55 16.95
CA LEU A 64 -8.42 3.58 18.33
C LEU A 64 -9.93 3.36 18.40
N ALA A 65 -10.71 4.08 17.60
CA ALA A 65 -12.15 3.92 17.52
C ALA A 65 -12.54 2.48 17.13
N ASP A 66 -11.89 1.90 16.11
CA ASP A 66 -12.13 0.52 15.67
C ASP A 66 -11.81 -0.50 16.77
N LYS A 67 -10.70 -0.34 17.49
CA LYS A 67 -10.30 -1.22 18.60
C LYS A 67 -11.30 -1.18 19.75
N LEU A 68 -11.81 0.00 20.07
CA LEU A 68 -12.82 0.20 21.11
C LEU A 68 -14.25 -0.03 20.60
N ARG A 69 -14.41 -0.44 19.34
CA ARG A 69 -15.71 -0.68 18.68
C ARG A 69 -16.64 0.53 18.71
N ILE A 70 -16.06 1.73 18.64
CA ILE A 70 -16.78 2.99 18.54
C ILE A 70 -16.91 3.34 17.05
N PRO A 71 -18.13 3.54 16.51
CA PRO A 71 -18.29 3.98 15.12
C PRO A 71 -17.53 5.27 14.85
N TYR A 72 -16.62 5.26 13.87
CA TYR A 72 -15.69 6.38 13.63
C TYR A 72 -16.38 7.73 13.38
N ALA A 73 -17.50 7.73 12.64
CA ALA A 73 -18.27 8.97 12.43
C ALA A 73 -18.81 9.56 13.75
N TYR A 74 -19.18 8.69 14.70
CA TYR A 74 -19.62 9.13 16.02
C TYR A 74 -18.45 9.59 16.88
N PHE A 75 -17.30 8.91 16.79
CA PHE A 75 -16.05 9.34 17.41
C PHE A 75 -15.68 10.77 17.00
N GLU A 76 -15.64 11.06 15.69
CA GLU A 76 -15.30 12.39 15.18
C GLU A 76 -16.35 13.45 15.55
N ARG A 77 -17.65 13.11 15.51
CA ARG A 77 -18.70 14.02 15.98
C ARG A 77 -18.51 14.41 17.45
N MET A 78 -18.24 13.44 18.34
CA MET A 78 -17.96 13.76 19.73
C MET A 78 -16.66 14.55 19.89
N ARG A 79 -15.63 14.28 19.08
CA ARG A 79 -14.36 15.02 19.11
C ARG A 79 -14.57 16.52 18.84
N GLU A 80 -15.48 16.86 17.93
CA GLU A 80 -15.75 18.24 17.53
C GLU A 80 -16.78 18.91 18.43
N ASP A 81 -17.89 18.23 18.72
CA ASP A 81 -19.06 18.85 19.37
C ASP A 81 -19.10 18.60 20.88
N GLN A 82 -18.53 17.50 21.37
CA GLN A 82 -18.61 17.06 22.78
C GLN A 82 -17.30 16.41 23.29
N PRO A 83 -16.15 17.13 23.30
CA PRO A 83 -14.84 16.55 23.64
C PRO A 83 -14.82 15.80 24.99
N ALA A 84 -15.45 16.36 26.02
CA ALA A 84 -15.51 15.74 27.34
C ALA A 84 -16.28 14.41 27.36
N LEU A 85 -17.31 14.27 26.50
CA LEU A 85 -18.05 13.02 26.34
C LEU A 85 -17.18 11.98 25.62
N LEU A 86 -16.44 12.39 24.58
CA LEU A 86 -15.49 11.52 23.89
C LEU A 86 -14.46 10.97 24.88
N ASP A 87 -13.80 11.85 25.62
CA ASP A 87 -12.75 11.47 26.57
C ASP A 87 -13.28 10.50 27.62
N ARG A 88 -14.46 10.79 28.20
CA ARG A 88 -15.08 9.87 29.16
C ARG A 88 -15.37 8.51 28.55
N ASN A 89 -15.91 8.47 27.34
CA ASN A 89 -16.28 7.22 26.66
C ASN A 89 -15.03 6.38 26.34
N VAL A 90 -14.05 6.98 25.66
CA VAL A 90 -12.80 6.31 25.29
C VAL A 90 -12.05 5.80 26.52
N ASN A 91 -11.89 6.64 27.55
CA ASN A 91 -11.18 6.25 28.78
C ASN A 91 -11.92 5.16 29.56
N THR A 92 -13.26 5.13 29.52
CA THR A 92 -14.03 4.04 30.16
C THR A 92 -13.66 2.70 29.55
N TRP A 93 -13.58 2.61 28.22
CA TRP A 93 -13.21 1.36 27.54
C TRP A 93 -11.75 0.98 27.78
N LEU A 94 -10.82 1.94 27.62
CA LEU A 94 -9.39 1.72 27.88
C LEU A 94 -9.11 1.19 29.29
N GLN A 95 -9.87 1.64 30.30
CA GLN A 95 -9.75 1.18 31.69
C GLN A 95 -10.45 -0.16 31.97
N SER A 96 -11.41 -0.55 31.13
CA SER A 96 -12.22 -1.76 31.33
C SER A 96 -11.65 -3.01 30.66
N GLU A 97 -10.83 -2.84 29.61
CA GLU A 97 -10.26 -3.93 28.84
C GLU A 97 -8.88 -4.32 29.39
N ASP A 98 -8.70 -5.60 29.77
CA ASP A 98 -7.41 -6.16 30.16
C ASP A 98 -6.61 -6.62 28.93
N ASP A 99 -6.37 -5.68 28.01
CA ASP A 99 -5.58 -5.96 26.83
C ASP A 99 -4.39 -5.01 26.66
N ARG A 100 -3.44 -5.47 25.85
CA ARG A 100 -2.25 -4.70 25.50
C ARG A 100 -2.39 -4.17 24.09
N ARG A 101 -1.93 -2.94 23.92
CA ARG A 101 -1.90 -2.24 22.63
C ARG A 101 -0.47 -1.89 22.31
N MET A 102 -0.15 -1.95 21.03
CA MET A 102 1.08 -1.39 20.48
C MET A 102 0.76 0.01 19.98
N LEU A 103 1.33 1.02 20.61
CA LEU A 103 1.29 2.41 20.14
C LEU A 103 2.59 2.69 19.39
N ARG A 104 2.48 2.98 18.09
CA ARG A 104 3.63 3.41 17.29
C ARG A 104 3.64 4.92 17.26
N THR A 105 4.77 5.50 17.65
CA THR A 105 4.95 6.95 17.70
C THR A 105 6.04 7.40 16.72
N LEU A 106 5.88 8.61 16.20
CA LEU A 106 6.86 9.30 15.38
C LEU A 106 6.72 10.79 15.66
N ASP A 107 7.83 11.48 15.90
CA ASP A 107 7.85 12.94 16.10
C ASP A 107 6.85 13.43 17.18
N GLY A 108 6.71 12.68 18.28
CA GLY A 108 5.79 13.01 19.37
C GLY A 108 4.31 12.79 19.04
N GLN A 109 4.00 12.09 17.95
CA GLN A 109 2.63 11.72 17.55
C GLN A 109 2.46 10.21 17.57
N VAL A 110 1.36 9.71 18.14
CA VAL A 110 0.88 8.36 17.88
C VAL A 110 0.40 8.29 16.44
N ARG A 111 1.14 7.55 15.60
CA ARG A 111 0.82 7.35 14.18
C ARG A 111 0.03 6.07 13.92
N ALA A 112 0.05 5.11 14.86
CA ALA A 112 -0.76 3.89 14.78
C ALA A 112 -1.10 3.29 16.16
N VAL A 113 -2.28 2.68 16.24
CA VAL A 113 -2.77 1.90 17.39
C VAL A 113 -3.05 0.46 16.91
N LEU A 114 -2.20 -0.47 17.33
CA LEU A 114 -2.18 -1.85 16.83
C LEU A 114 -2.34 -2.85 17.98
N SER A 115 -2.60 -4.11 17.66
CA SER A 115 -2.52 -5.18 18.67
C SER A 115 -1.05 -5.43 19.05
N ASP A 116 -0.82 -5.86 20.29
CA ASP A 116 0.50 -6.33 20.76
C ASP A 116 1.10 -7.47 19.91
N ARG A 117 0.26 -8.27 19.25
CA ARG A 117 0.66 -9.35 18.32
C ARG A 117 1.04 -8.88 16.91
N TYR A 118 0.98 -7.57 16.63
CA TYR A 118 1.27 -7.09 15.28
C TYR A 118 2.76 -7.28 14.95
N ARG A 119 3.04 -8.18 13.99
CA ARG A 119 4.40 -8.32 13.44
C ARG A 119 4.71 -7.08 12.60
N ARG A 120 5.60 -6.26 13.11
CA ARG A 120 6.11 -5.08 12.42
C ARG A 120 7.21 -5.51 11.46
N LEU A 121 7.21 -4.89 10.29
CA LEU A 121 8.36 -4.89 9.39
C LEU A 121 8.74 -3.43 9.23
N ASP A 122 9.92 -3.08 9.70
CA ASP A 122 10.39 -1.71 9.63
C ASP A 122 10.78 -1.35 8.20
N ASN A 123 10.41 -0.16 7.76
CA ASN A 123 10.70 0.35 6.43
C ASN A 123 12.19 0.60 6.26
N PHE A 124 12.90 1.03 7.31
CA PHE A 124 14.35 1.24 7.26
C PHE A 124 15.05 -0.11 7.06
N ASP A 125 14.75 -1.10 7.92
CA ASP A 125 15.36 -2.43 7.85
C ASP A 125 15.03 -3.13 6.52
N LEU A 126 13.78 -2.99 6.05
CA LEU A 126 13.37 -3.50 4.75
C LEU A 126 14.17 -2.84 3.62
N ALA A 127 14.28 -1.51 3.60
CA ALA A 127 15.03 -0.78 2.58
C ALA A 127 16.51 -1.17 2.58
N GLU A 128 17.15 -1.21 3.75
CA GLU A 128 18.54 -1.64 3.90
C GLU A 128 18.75 -3.05 3.33
N SER A 129 17.79 -3.94 3.54
CA SER A 129 17.88 -5.31 3.04
C SER A 129 17.63 -5.44 1.53
N VAL A 130 16.62 -4.74 0.98
CA VAL A 130 16.21 -4.92 -0.43
C VAL A 130 16.99 -4.07 -1.42
N LEU A 131 17.46 -2.89 -1.04
CA LEU A 131 18.16 -1.98 -1.96
C LEU A 131 19.42 -2.60 -2.59
N PRO A 132 20.32 -3.28 -1.84
CA PRO A 132 21.47 -3.95 -2.43
C PRO A 132 21.09 -5.00 -3.47
N ILE A 133 19.97 -5.70 -3.25
CA ILE A 133 19.47 -6.74 -4.18
C ILE A 133 18.93 -6.09 -5.45
N LEU A 134 18.15 -5.02 -5.31
CA LEU A 134 17.66 -4.26 -6.46
C LEU A 134 18.81 -3.67 -7.27
N GLN A 135 19.86 -3.18 -6.62
CA GLN A 135 21.07 -2.66 -7.27
C GLN A 135 21.90 -3.72 -8.01
N GLN A 136 21.73 -5.00 -7.70
CA GLN A 136 22.33 -6.10 -8.49
C GLN A 136 21.59 -6.35 -9.80
N LEU A 137 20.37 -5.83 -9.97
CA LEU A 137 19.65 -5.95 -11.23
C LEU A 137 20.38 -5.10 -12.29
N PRO A 138 20.69 -5.68 -13.46
CA PRO A 138 21.38 -4.94 -14.52
C PRO A 138 20.60 -3.70 -14.95
N GLU A 139 21.30 -2.56 -14.97
CA GLU A 139 20.76 -1.28 -15.41
C GLU A 139 19.46 -0.89 -14.68
N VAL A 140 19.36 -1.22 -13.38
CA VAL A 140 18.16 -0.88 -12.61
C VAL A 140 17.97 0.64 -12.53
N HIS A 141 16.72 1.06 -12.67
CA HIS A 141 16.30 2.43 -12.45
C HIS A 141 15.17 2.47 -11.42
N PHE A 142 15.32 3.29 -10.39
CA PHE A 142 14.24 3.59 -9.45
C PHE A 142 13.32 4.62 -10.08
N GLU A 143 12.29 4.14 -10.77
CA GLU A 143 11.37 4.97 -11.55
C GLU A 143 10.46 5.83 -10.66
N SER A 144 10.02 5.28 -9.53
CA SER A 144 9.24 6.04 -8.54
C SER A 144 9.37 5.45 -7.15
N VAL A 145 9.70 6.28 -6.17
CA VAL A 145 9.80 5.89 -4.75
C VAL A 145 9.06 6.88 -3.88
N GLU A 146 8.38 6.41 -2.84
CA GLU A 146 7.60 7.29 -1.96
C GLU A 146 7.47 6.70 -0.57
N LEU A 147 7.36 7.58 0.43
CA LEU A 147 6.95 7.25 1.78
C LEU A 147 5.74 8.11 2.12
N THR A 148 4.56 7.50 2.01
CA THR A 148 3.30 8.10 2.42
C THR A 148 3.12 7.96 3.94
N GLU A 149 2.07 8.56 4.48
CA GLU A 149 1.73 8.38 5.90
C GLU A 149 1.49 6.91 6.25
N THR A 150 1.02 6.12 5.28
CA THR A 150 0.59 4.73 5.48
C THR A 150 1.57 3.69 4.95
N ARG A 151 2.33 4.00 3.90
CA ARG A 151 3.13 3.00 3.16
C ARG A 151 4.43 3.55 2.60
N MET A 152 5.43 2.67 2.53
CA MET A 152 6.60 2.85 1.69
C MET A 152 6.39 2.15 0.35
N TYR A 153 6.86 2.75 -0.75
CA TYR A 153 6.88 2.18 -2.08
C TYR A 153 8.25 2.32 -2.73
N LEU A 154 8.75 1.22 -3.29
CA LEU A 154 9.92 1.19 -4.17
C LEU A 154 9.49 0.60 -5.52
N LYS A 155 9.41 1.42 -6.57
CA LYS A 155 9.13 0.97 -7.93
C LYS A 155 10.39 1.12 -8.76
N CYS A 156 10.93 0.00 -9.23
CA CYS A 156 12.11 0.00 -10.08
C CYS A 156 11.90 -0.83 -11.34
N ILE A 157 12.62 -0.46 -12.39
CA ILE A 157 12.54 -1.07 -13.72
C ILE A 157 13.94 -1.49 -14.19
N THR A 158 13.99 -2.41 -15.15
CA THR A 158 15.22 -2.78 -15.84
C THR A 158 14.99 -2.73 -17.36
N PRO A 159 15.87 -2.05 -18.11
CA PRO A 159 15.77 -1.96 -19.57
C PRO A 159 16.19 -3.26 -20.27
N ARG A 160 16.75 -4.24 -19.56
CA ARG A 160 17.24 -5.51 -20.12
C ARG A 160 16.11 -6.40 -20.62
N LEU A 161 14.98 -6.40 -19.93
CA LEU A 161 13.81 -7.20 -20.29
C LEU A 161 12.77 -6.30 -20.94
N ARG A 162 12.55 -6.53 -22.24
CA ARG A 162 11.63 -5.74 -23.07
C ARG A 162 10.66 -6.65 -23.77
N TYR A 163 9.45 -6.15 -24.00
CA TYR A 163 8.42 -6.83 -24.78
C TYR A 163 7.67 -5.82 -25.62
N GLU A 164 7.64 -6.03 -26.93
CA GLU A 164 6.92 -5.15 -27.86
C GLU A 164 5.46 -5.61 -27.97
N MET A 165 4.52 -4.74 -27.59
CA MET A 165 3.08 -5.00 -27.61
C MET A 165 2.53 -4.84 -29.03
N ALA A 166 2.94 -3.77 -29.69
CA ALA A 166 2.66 -3.38 -31.07
C ALA A 166 3.87 -2.59 -31.60
N PRO A 167 4.02 -2.37 -32.93
CA PRO A 167 5.16 -1.64 -33.48
C PRO A 167 5.40 -0.28 -32.78
N GLY A 168 6.54 -0.15 -32.10
CA GLY A 168 6.92 1.05 -31.35
C GLY A 168 6.34 1.18 -29.94
N ASP A 169 5.50 0.24 -29.49
CA ASP A 169 4.94 0.20 -28.14
C ASP A 169 5.62 -0.89 -27.31
N VAL A 170 6.59 -0.49 -26.51
CA VAL A 170 7.45 -1.39 -25.73
C VAL A 170 7.18 -1.24 -24.24
N VAL A 171 7.08 -2.37 -23.55
CA VAL A 171 7.10 -2.43 -22.08
C VAL A 171 8.41 -2.99 -21.57
N GLN A 172 8.82 -2.54 -20.40
CA GLN A 172 9.97 -3.02 -19.64
C GLN A 172 9.53 -3.74 -18.37
N ALA A 173 10.36 -4.67 -17.91
CA ALA A 173 10.15 -5.34 -16.64
C ALA A 173 10.49 -4.42 -15.47
N GLY A 174 9.81 -4.62 -14.35
CA GLY A 174 10.12 -4.00 -13.08
C GLY A 174 9.54 -4.76 -11.91
N VAL A 175 9.72 -4.20 -10.72
CA VAL A 175 9.14 -4.70 -9.48
C VAL A 175 8.70 -3.53 -8.62
N VAL A 176 7.60 -3.74 -7.90
CA VAL A 176 7.13 -2.86 -6.84
C VAL A 176 7.27 -3.59 -5.51
N ILE A 177 7.99 -2.97 -4.58
CA ILE A 177 8.01 -3.37 -3.17
C ILE A 177 7.18 -2.36 -2.38
N SER A 178 6.23 -2.82 -1.58
CA SER A 178 5.43 -1.97 -0.70
C SER A 178 5.35 -2.55 0.69
N ASN A 179 5.43 -1.70 1.71
CA ASN A 179 5.25 -2.09 3.10
C ASN A 179 4.48 -1.03 3.88
N SER A 180 3.78 -1.44 4.93
CA SER A 180 3.06 -0.56 5.84
C SER A 180 3.45 -0.87 7.27
N GLU A 181 3.92 0.14 7.99
CA GLU A 181 4.24 0.06 9.42
C GLU A 181 3.05 0.32 10.33
N VAL A 182 1.96 0.85 9.77
CA VAL A 182 0.80 1.36 10.51
C VAL A 182 -0.43 0.47 10.35
N GLY A 183 -0.27 -0.79 9.96
CA GLY A 183 -1.38 -1.74 9.82
C GLY A 183 -2.33 -1.49 8.63
N GLN A 184 -1.93 -0.69 7.64
CA GLN A 184 -2.68 -0.42 6.40
C GLN A 184 -2.26 -1.33 5.23
N GLY A 185 -1.62 -2.46 5.51
CA GLY A 185 -1.19 -3.42 4.51
C GLY A 185 -0.15 -4.39 5.06
N THR A 186 0.24 -5.33 4.22
CA THR A 186 1.38 -6.23 4.47
C THR A 186 2.49 -5.91 3.47
N LEU A 187 3.72 -6.33 3.78
CA LEU A 187 4.79 -6.37 2.78
C LEU A 187 4.30 -7.08 1.51
N SER A 188 4.51 -6.44 0.37
CA SER A 188 4.18 -6.95 -0.95
C SER A 188 5.34 -6.72 -1.90
N VAL A 189 5.62 -7.71 -2.75
CA VAL A 189 6.59 -7.64 -3.83
C VAL A 189 5.87 -8.14 -5.08
N GLN A 190 5.70 -7.27 -6.08
CA GLN A 190 4.88 -7.55 -7.25
C GLN A 190 5.60 -7.19 -8.55
N PRO A 191 5.44 -7.97 -9.63
CA PRO A 191 5.96 -7.61 -10.94
C PRO A 191 5.29 -6.34 -11.47
N LEU A 192 6.07 -5.51 -12.14
CA LEU A 192 5.64 -4.27 -12.79
C LEU A 192 5.92 -4.38 -14.30
N LEU A 193 4.96 -3.97 -15.11
CA LEU A 193 5.19 -3.64 -16.52
C LEU A 193 5.24 -2.13 -16.65
N TYR A 194 6.32 -1.60 -17.21
CA TYR A 194 6.47 -0.17 -17.44
C TYR A 194 6.41 0.13 -18.94
N ARG A 195 5.38 0.84 -19.39
CA ARG A 195 5.17 1.16 -20.80
C ARG A 195 5.92 2.43 -21.19
N LEU A 196 6.82 2.34 -22.18
CA LEU A 196 7.74 3.43 -22.50
C LEU A 196 7.08 4.64 -23.17
N VAL A 197 6.06 4.43 -24.00
CA VAL A 197 5.41 5.50 -24.78
C VAL A 197 4.69 6.50 -23.86
N CYS A 198 3.97 5.99 -22.86
CA CYS A 198 3.16 6.81 -21.95
C CYS A 198 3.72 6.86 -20.53
N ARG A 199 4.85 6.19 -20.26
CA ARG A 199 5.54 6.12 -18.97
C ARG A 199 4.66 5.64 -17.81
N ASN A 200 3.61 4.87 -18.07
CA ASN A 200 2.69 4.33 -17.06
C ASN A 200 3.14 2.95 -16.57
N GLY A 201 2.88 2.67 -15.29
CA GLY A 201 3.14 1.38 -14.66
C GLY A 201 1.88 0.54 -14.56
N LEU A 202 2.01 -0.77 -14.73
CA LEU A 202 0.98 -1.76 -14.46
C LEU A 202 1.54 -2.79 -13.48
N ILE A 203 0.97 -2.85 -12.28
CA ILE A 203 1.41 -3.78 -11.23
C ILE A 203 0.62 -5.08 -11.39
N ALA A 204 1.29 -6.15 -11.85
CA ALA A 204 0.65 -7.41 -12.12
C ALA A 204 0.11 -8.06 -10.82
N ALA A 205 -1.09 -8.63 -10.89
CA ALA A 205 -1.68 -9.39 -9.81
C ALA A 205 -1.09 -10.82 -9.78
N ASP A 206 0.18 -10.95 -9.39
CA ASP A 206 0.79 -12.28 -9.30
C ASP A 206 0.25 -13.06 -8.09
N ARG A 207 -0.69 -13.97 -8.37
CA ARG A 207 -1.31 -14.85 -7.37
C ARG A 207 -0.32 -15.87 -6.79
N SER A 208 0.78 -16.17 -7.48
CA SER A 208 1.80 -17.12 -7.01
C SER A 208 2.63 -16.50 -5.88
N LEU A 209 2.99 -15.22 -6.00
CA LEU A 209 3.70 -14.46 -4.96
C LEU A 209 2.76 -14.02 -3.83
N ARG A 210 1.45 -13.85 -4.09
CA ARG A 210 0.43 -13.59 -3.03
C ARG A 210 0.29 -14.73 -2.01
N LYS A 211 0.52 -15.99 -2.40
CA LYS A 211 0.53 -17.11 -1.43
C LYS A 211 1.68 -16.99 -0.44
N THR A 212 2.73 -16.27 -0.83
CA THR A 212 3.86 -15.88 -0.02
C THR A 212 3.64 -14.44 0.49
N HIS A 213 2.52 -14.18 1.15
CA HIS A 213 2.52 -13.07 2.11
C HIS A 213 3.68 -13.36 3.05
N VAL A 214 4.78 -12.62 2.89
CA VAL A 214 5.99 -12.90 3.68
C VAL A 214 5.63 -12.81 5.17
N GLY A 215 4.66 -11.95 5.54
CA GLY A 215 4.10 -11.85 6.90
C GLY A 215 3.08 -12.91 7.34
N ARG A 216 2.58 -13.77 6.44
CA ARG A 216 1.60 -14.83 6.77
C ARG A 216 2.23 -16.24 6.75
N ALA A 217 3.31 -16.43 5.98
CA ALA A 217 4.01 -17.71 5.85
C ALA A 217 4.89 -18.11 7.07
N LEU A 218 4.83 -17.35 8.17
CA LEU A 218 5.48 -17.67 9.45
C LEU A 218 4.51 -17.63 10.64
N GLY A 219 3.22 -17.32 10.40
CA GLY A 219 2.17 -17.42 11.39
C GLY A 219 1.32 -18.66 11.08
N GLY A 220 1.86 -19.83 11.41
CA GLY A 220 1.03 -21.04 11.45
C GLY A 220 -0.16 -20.80 12.38
N GLU A 221 -1.34 -21.15 11.89
CA GLU A 221 -2.49 -21.40 12.77
C GLU A 221 -2.03 -22.45 13.80
N ASP A 222 -2.23 -22.15 15.09
CA ASP A 222 -1.92 -23.01 16.26
C ASP A 222 -0.48 -23.13 16.79
N GLU A 223 0.29 -22.03 16.92
CA GLU A 223 1.43 -22.03 17.86
C GLU A 223 1.25 -21.02 19.01
N ALA A 224 1.24 -21.59 20.22
CA ALA A 224 1.14 -20.91 21.48
C ALA A 224 2.23 -19.84 21.64
N VAL A 225 1.80 -18.74 22.26
CA VAL A 225 2.59 -17.71 22.95
C VAL A 225 4.06 -18.08 23.11
N THR A 226 4.91 -17.56 22.23
CA THR A 226 6.33 -17.44 22.53
C THR A 226 6.67 -15.96 22.50
N VAL A 227 6.82 -15.36 23.69
CA VAL A 227 7.38 -14.02 23.84
C VAL A 227 8.85 -14.12 23.45
N TYR A 228 9.15 -13.85 22.19
CA TYR A 228 10.52 -13.85 21.69
C TYR A 228 11.28 -12.64 22.25
N GLN A 229 12.51 -12.85 22.72
CA GLN A 229 13.43 -11.76 23.04
C GLN A 229 13.83 -11.01 21.76
N ASP A 230 14.23 -9.73 21.89
CA ASP A 230 14.58 -8.86 20.75
C ASP A 230 15.61 -9.49 19.78
N ASP A 231 16.55 -10.29 20.30
CA ASP A 231 17.54 -10.97 19.47
C ASP A 231 16.95 -12.08 18.59
N THR A 232 15.92 -12.78 19.07
CA THR A 232 15.21 -13.80 18.29
C THR A 232 14.33 -13.17 17.23
N LEU A 233 13.71 -12.03 17.52
CA LEU A 233 12.96 -11.24 16.53
C LEU A 233 13.87 -10.75 15.40
N ARG A 234 15.06 -10.23 15.74
CA ARG A 234 16.07 -9.80 14.75
C ARG A 234 16.57 -10.96 13.88
N ALA A 235 16.78 -12.14 14.48
CA ALA A 235 17.20 -13.33 13.74
C ALA A 235 16.11 -13.80 12.76
N ASP A 236 14.84 -13.79 13.18
CA ASP A 236 13.71 -14.15 12.32
C ASP A 236 13.51 -13.12 11.21
N ASP A 237 13.71 -11.83 11.48
CA ASP A 237 13.63 -10.77 10.46
C ASP A 237 14.72 -10.92 9.40
N ARG A 238 15.94 -11.32 9.77
CA ARG A 238 16.99 -11.62 8.80
C ARG A 238 16.62 -12.79 7.89
N ALA A 239 16.08 -13.87 8.45
CA ALA A 239 15.61 -15.01 7.67
C ALA A 239 14.43 -14.63 6.76
N PHE A 240 13.54 -13.78 7.25
CA PHE A 240 12.43 -13.20 6.50
C PHE A 240 12.94 -12.36 5.32
N PHE A 241 13.91 -11.48 5.51
CA PHE A 241 14.42 -10.63 4.43
C PHE A 241 15.17 -11.43 3.36
N LEU A 242 15.82 -12.54 3.73
CA LEU A 242 16.35 -13.49 2.74
C LEU A 242 15.23 -14.08 1.85
N LYS A 243 14.03 -14.33 2.39
CA LYS A 243 12.88 -14.74 1.56
C LYS A 243 12.42 -13.59 0.66
N VAL A 244 12.41 -12.36 1.16
CA VAL A 244 12.06 -11.17 0.36
C VAL A 244 12.99 -11.05 -0.86
N ARG A 245 14.29 -11.28 -0.68
CA ARG A 245 15.27 -11.33 -1.79
C ARG A 245 14.84 -12.28 -2.89
N ASP A 246 14.52 -13.53 -2.52
CA ASP A 246 14.20 -14.57 -3.48
C ASP A 246 12.89 -14.23 -4.23
N VAL A 247 11.93 -13.63 -3.53
CA VAL A 247 10.68 -13.11 -4.12
C VAL A 247 10.95 -11.95 -5.08
N VAL A 248 11.84 -11.02 -4.74
CA VAL A 248 12.25 -9.90 -5.62
C VAL A 248 12.87 -10.45 -6.91
N GLN A 249 13.80 -11.41 -6.81
CA GLN A 249 14.41 -12.05 -7.97
C GLN A 249 13.39 -12.79 -8.84
N ALA A 250 12.44 -13.50 -8.23
CA ALA A 250 11.36 -14.17 -8.95
C ALA A 250 10.41 -13.19 -9.66
N ALA A 251 10.10 -12.06 -9.02
CA ALA A 251 9.19 -11.04 -9.55
C ALA A 251 9.74 -10.36 -10.83
N VAL A 252 11.07 -10.20 -10.93
CA VAL A 252 11.75 -9.62 -12.10
C VAL A 252 12.31 -10.66 -13.06
N SER A 253 11.99 -11.94 -12.88
CA SER A 253 12.46 -13.00 -13.77
C SER A 253 11.88 -12.86 -15.18
N ASP A 254 12.63 -13.30 -16.21
CA ASP A 254 12.17 -13.28 -17.61
C ASP A 254 10.85 -14.05 -17.79
N ALA A 255 10.66 -15.16 -17.07
CA ALA A 255 9.43 -15.95 -17.11
C ALA A 255 8.22 -15.16 -16.58
N THR A 256 8.33 -14.57 -15.39
CA THR A 256 7.26 -13.76 -14.77
C THR A 256 6.94 -12.54 -15.63
N PHE A 257 7.98 -11.84 -16.11
CA PHE A 257 7.82 -10.69 -17.00
C PHE A 257 7.07 -11.07 -18.29
N ARG A 258 7.51 -12.10 -19.00
CA ARG A 258 6.87 -12.55 -20.24
C ARG A 258 5.43 -12.98 -20.01
N GLN A 259 5.15 -13.66 -18.90
CA GLN A 259 3.78 -14.06 -18.56
C GLN A 259 2.87 -12.84 -18.38
N ALA A 260 3.30 -11.83 -17.62
CA ALA A 260 2.54 -10.60 -17.44
C ALA A 260 2.39 -9.84 -18.76
N ALA A 261 3.46 -9.72 -19.55
CA ALA A 261 3.45 -9.04 -20.84
C ALA A 261 2.50 -9.72 -21.84
N GLN A 262 2.48 -11.07 -21.90
CA GLN A 262 1.56 -11.82 -22.76
C GLN A 262 0.09 -11.65 -22.34
N LYS A 263 -0.19 -11.58 -21.03
CA LYS A 263 -1.55 -11.27 -20.55
C LYS A 263 -1.99 -9.89 -21.01
N LEU A 264 -1.12 -8.88 -20.87
CA LEU A 264 -1.37 -7.55 -21.38
C LEU A 264 -1.56 -7.56 -22.92
N GLN A 265 -0.68 -8.21 -23.66
CA GLN A 265 -0.78 -8.29 -25.12
C GLN A 265 -2.09 -8.93 -25.61
N LYS A 266 -2.59 -9.96 -24.93
CA LYS A 266 -3.88 -10.60 -25.27
C LYS A 266 -5.06 -9.62 -25.24
N THR A 267 -4.98 -8.56 -24.43
CA THR A 267 -6.05 -7.54 -24.37
C THR A 267 -6.16 -6.68 -25.63
N LEU A 268 -5.14 -6.69 -26.51
CA LEU A 268 -5.22 -6.04 -27.84
C LEU A 268 -6.31 -6.66 -28.72
N ALA A 269 -6.55 -7.96 -28.55
CA ALA A 269 -7.53 -8.71 -29.34
C ALA A 269 -8.97 -8.60 -28.78
N ILE A 270 -9.21 -7.76 -27.78
CA ILE A 270 -10.53 -7.56 -27.16
C ILE A 270 -11.09 -6.23 -27.65
N PRO A 271 -11.91 -6.19 -28.72
CA PRO A 271 -12.51 -4.94 -29.18
C PRO A 271 -13.58 -4.45 -28.20
N LEU A 272 -13.59 -3.15 -27.91
CA LEU A 272 -14.69 -2.49 -27.20
C LEU A 272 -15.75 -2.10 -28.24
N VAL A 273 -16.77 -2.93 -28.40
CA VAL A 273 -17.82 -2.77 -29.44
C VAL A 273 -19.04 -1.99 -28.96
N GLY A 274 -19.20 -1.86 -27.64
CA GLY A 274 -20.27 -1.06 -27.02
C GLY A 274 -19.96 0.44 -26.95
N ASP A 275 -20.69 1.16 -26.11
CA ASP A 275 -20.45 2.58 -25.81
C ASP A 275 -19.23 2.72 -24.86
N PRO A 276 -18.16 3.44 -25.26
CA PRO A 276 -17.01 3.69 -24.41
C PRO A 276 -17.35 4.39 -23.09
N VAL A 277 -18.38 5.24 -23.07
CA VAL A 277 -18.86 5.90 -21.85
C VAL A 277 -19.43 4.84 -20.90
N LYS A 278 -20.29 3.95 -21.40
CA LYS A 278 -20.86 2.85 -20.62
C LYS A 278 -19.81 1.85 -20.16
N THR A 279 -18.81 1.57 -20.98
CA THR A 279 -17.67 0.73 -20.62
C THR A 279 -16.96 1.29 -19.38
N VAL A 280 -16.69 2.60 -19.37
CA VAL A 280 -16.02 3.28 -18.25
C VAL A 280 -16.94 3.44 -17.04
N GLU A 281 -18.26 3.60 -17.22
CA GLU A 281 -19.25 3.55 -16.13
C GLU A 281 -19.26 2.18 -15.43
N VAL A 282 -19.30 1.08 -16.18
CA VAL A 282 -19.26 -0.29 -15.63
C VAL A 282 -17.94 -0.53 -14.89
N LEU A 283 -16.81 -0.10 -15.47
CA LEU A 283 -15.51 -0.14 -14.80
C LEU A 283 -15.53 0.65 -13.48
N ALA A 284 -16.07 1.88 -13.51
CA ALA A 284 -16.11 2.76 -12.36
C ALA A 284 -16.97 2.20 -11.22
N GLN A 285 -18.13 1.62 -11.54
CA GLN A 285 -18.97 0.93 -10.56
C GLN A 285 -18.26 -0.28 -9.96
N ARG A 286 -17.65 -1.10 -10.82
CA ARG A 286 -16.98 -2.34 -10.41
C ARG A 286 -15.79 -2.11 -9.47
N TYR A 287 -15.06 -1.02 -9.67
CA TYR A 287 -13.84 -0.71 -8.91
C TYR A 287 -13.94 0.56 -8.08
N THR A 288 -15.18 1.03 -7.84
CA THR A 288 -15.52 2.19 -7.00
C THR A 288 -14.69 3.43 -7.34
N LEU A 289 -14.65 3.81 -8.62
CA LEU A 289 -14.05 5.08 -9.05
C LEU A 289 -15.04 6.22 -8.77
N ASN A 290 -14.53 7.36 -8.31
CA ASN A 290 -15.34 8.57 -8.19
C ASN A 290 -15.58 9.24 -9.56
N ASP A 291 -16.42 10.29 -9.60
CA ASP A 291 -16.77 10.95 -10.86
C ASP A 291 -15.57 11.59 -11.58
N THR A 292 -14.62 12.17 -10.83
CA THR A 292 -13.39 12.77 -11.38
C THR A 292 -12.51 11.70 -12.01
N GLU A 293 -12.33 10.57 -11.31
CA GLU A 293 -11.57 9.41 -11.76
C GLU A 293 -12.20 8.77 -13.00
N ARG A 294 -13.51 8.55 -12.99
CA ARG A 294 -14.27 8.04 -14.14
C ARG A 294 -14.05 8.94 -15.36
N ALA A 295 -14.21 10.26 -15.18
CA ALA A 295 -14.02 11.21 -16.26
C ALA A 295 -12.57 11.23 -16.78
N GLY A 296 -11.57 11.10 -15.91
CA GLY A 296 -10.16 11.06 -16.31
C GLY A 296 -9.77 9.80 -17.07
N VAL A 297 -10.27 8.63 -16.66
CA VAL A 297 -10.10 7.38 -17.41
C VAL A 297 -10.77 7.47 -18.78
N LEU A 298 -12.00 8.01 -18.86
CA LEU A 298 -12.69 8.20 -20.13
C LEU A 298 -11.92 9.15 -21.07
N ARG A 299 -11.43 10.29 -20.56
CA ARG A 299 -10.59 11.22 -21.34
C ARG A 299 -9.34 10.52 -21.87
N SER A 300 -8.65 9.74 -21.04
CA SER A 300 -7.46 8.99 -21.45
C SER A 300 -7.77 7.95 -22.54
N LEU A 301 -8.91 7.24 -22.42
CA LEU A 301 -9.34 6.25 -23.42
C LEU A 301 -9.61 6.91 -24.77
N VAL A 302 -10.36 8.02 -24.77
CA VAL A 302 -10.71 8.76 -25.99
C VAL A 302 -9.46 9.37 -26.64
N ALA A 303 -8.56 9.97 -25.85
CA ALA A 303 -7.34 10.60 -26.35
C ALA A 303 -6.38 9.60 -27.02
N ASN A 304 -6.27 8.37 -26.48
CA ASN A 304 -5.44 7.32 -27.07
C ASN A 304 -6.04 6.74 -28.37
N GLY A 305 -7.36 6.88 -28.57
CA GLY A 305 -8.06 6.45 -29.79
C GLY A 305 -8.12 4.93 -30.00
N GLU A 306 -7.72 4.14 -29.00
CA GLU A 306 -7.66 2.67 -29.09
C GLU A 306 -8.82 2.04 -28.32
N LEU A 307 -9.89 1.69 -29.03
CA LEU A 307 -11.08 1.05 -28.45
C LEU A 307 -10.90 -0.47 -28.31
N SER A 308 -9.93 -0.86 -27.49
CA SER A 308 -9.66 -2.25 -27.13
C SER A 308 -9.50 -2.43 -25.62
N GLY A 309 -9.49 -3.67 -25.13
CA GLY A 309 -9.15 -3.98 -23.75
C GLY A 309 -7.77 -3.43 -23.38
N TYR A 310 -6.82 -3.47 -24.31
CA TYR A 310 -5.49 -2.87 -24.14
C TYR A 310 -5.56 -1.34 -23.98
N GLY A 311 -6.37 -0.67 -24.80
CA GLY A 311 -6.62 0.76 -24.68
C GLY A 311 -7.25 1.14 -23.33
N LEU A 312 -8.21 0.35 -22.83
CA LEU A 312 -8.83 0.57 -21.52
C LEU A 312 -7.83 0.37 -20.36
N VAL A 313 -7.03 -0.71 -20.40
CA VAL A 313 -5.98 -0.95 -19.40
C VAL A 313 -4.98 0.20 -19.36
N ASN A 314 -4.57 0.70 -20.52
CA ASN A 314 -3.65 1.83 -20.61
C ASN A 314 -4.30 3.15 -20.18
N ALA A 315 -5.59 3.38 -20.47
CA ALA A 315 -6.30 4.55 -19.99
C ALA A 315 -6.36 4.60 -18.45
N VAL A 316 -6.63 3.46 -17.82
CA VAL A 316 -6.65 3.31 -16.35
C VAL A 316 -5.28 3.57 -15.75
N THR A 317 -4.25 2.91 -16.27
CA THR A 317 -2.88 3.04 -15.71
C THR A 317 -2.24 4.38 -16.05
N HIS A 318 -2.60 5.00 -17.17
CA HIS A 318 -2.19 6.36 -17.51
C HIS A 318 -2.73 7.38 -16.50
N TYR A 319 -4.01 7.26 -16.12
CA TYR A 319 -4.64 8.17 -15.17
C TYR A 319 -3.94 8.23 -13.80
N SER A 320 -3.16 7.20 -13.41
CA SER A 320 -2.31 7.25 -12.21
C SER A 320 -1.39 8.48 -12.15
N GLN A 321 -1.03 9.07 -13.29
CA GLN A 321 -0.19 10.27 -13.38
C GLN A 321 -0.91 11.54 -12.95
N GLU A 322 -2.24 11.57 -13.06
CA GLU A 322 -3.09 12.73 -12.73
C GLU A 322 -3.59 12.69 -11.28
N VAL A 323 -3.48 11.55 -10.59
CA VAL A 323 -3.99 11.38 -9.22
C VAL A 323 -3.01 11.98 -8.21
N GLU A 324 -3.46 12.93 -7.38
CA GLU A 324 -2.63 13.61 -6.36
C GLU A 324 -2.17 12.72 -5.19
N ASP A 325 -3.03 11.80 -4.77
CA ASP A 325 -2.68 10.87 -3.69
C ASP A 325 -1.83 9.71 -4.24
N TYR A 326 -0.65 9.47 -3.65
CA TYR A 326 0.28 8.47 -4.16
C TYR A 326 -0.21 7.02 -3.93
N ASP A 327 -0.90 6.79 -2.81
CA ASP A 327 -1.50 5.48 -2.51
C ASP A 327 -2.54 5.17 -3.61
N ARG A 328 -3.45 6.11 -3.90
CA ARG A 328 -4.48 5.99 -4.92
C ARG A 328 -3.90 5.92 -6.33
N ALA A 329 -2.86 6.68 -6.67
CA ALA A 329 -2.16 6.55 -7.94
C ALA A 329 -1.64 5.12 -8.16
N THR A 330 -1.06 4.52 -7.11
CA THR A 330 -0.59 3.13 -7.13
C THR A 330 -1.75 2.14 -7.23
N GLU A 331 -2.94 2.45 -6.67
CA GLU A 331 -4.14 1.65 -6.86
C GLU A 331 -4.63 1.59 -8.32
N PHE A 332 -4.46 2.66 -9.10
CA PHE A 332 -4.72 2.64 -10.54
C PHE A 332 -3.74 1.73 -11.30
N GLU A 333 -2.46 1.73 -10.92
CA GLU A 333 -1.47 0.81 -11.49
C GLU A 333 -1.81 -0.66 -11.17
N MET A 334 -2.24 -0.94 -9.93
CA MET A 334 -2.74 -2.27 -9.53
C MET A 334 -4.06 -2.63 -10.22
N LEU A 335 -4.92 -1.65 -10.50
CA LEU A 335 -6.17 -1.87 -11.22
C LEU A 335 -5.89 -2.36 -12.65
N GLY A 336 -4.90 -1.77 -13.34
CA GLY A 336 -4.44 -2.29 -14.63
C GLY A 336 -4.04 -3.76 -14.57
N GLY A 337 -3.33 -4.16 -13.52
CA GLY A 337 -2.97 -5.57 -13.28
C GLY A 337 -4.17 -6.48 -13.05
N ARG A 338 -5.23 -6.00 -12.40
CA ARG A 338 -6.48 -6.74 -12.24
C ARG A 338 -7.22 -6.90 -13.57
N LEU A 339 -7.16 -5.89 -14.44
CA LEU A 339 -7.85 -5.91 -15.74
C LEU A 339 -7.26 -6.95 -16.70
N ILE A 340 -5.93 -7.09 -16.75
CA ILE A 340 -5.29 -8.11 -17.59
C ILE A 340 -5.51 -9.55 -17.09
N ASP A 341 -6.05 -9.70 -15.87
CA ASP A 341 -6.39 -10.98 -15.23
C ASP A 341 -7.89 -11.32 -15.30
N LEU A 342 -8.72 -10.45 -15.90
CA LEU A 342 -10.15 -10.73 -16.08
C LEU A 342 -10.37 -11.92 -17.01
N SER A 343 -11.39 -12.72 -16.69
CA SER A 343 -11.89 -13.77 -17.56
C SER A 343 -12.59 -13.20 -18.81
N ALA A 344 -12.77 -14.02 -19.84
CA ALA A 344 -13.48 -13.62 -21.05
C ALA A 344 -14.93 -13.14 -20.76
N HIS A 345 -15.61 -13.76 -19.79
CA HIS A 345 -16.96 -13.35 -19.40
C HIS A 345 -16.98 -11.96 -18.76
N GLU A 346 -16.00 -11.66 -17.90
CA GLU A 346 -15.86 -10.35 -17.28
C GLU A 346 -15.50 -9.27 -18.30
N TRP A 347 -14.63 -9.59 -19.25
CA TRP A 347 -14.32 -8.71 -20.38
C TRP A 347 -15.53 -8.44 -21.25
N LYS A 348 -16.37 -9.44 -21.52
CA LYS A 348 -17.61 -9.28 -22.29
C LYS A 348 -18.51 -8.19 -21.70
N GLY A 349 -18.71 -8.20 -20.37
CA GLY A 349 -19.51 -7.19 -19.68
C GLY A 349 -18.97 -5.77 -19.78
N LEU A 350 -17.65 -5.61 -19.95
CA LEU A 350 -17.03 -4.30 -20.20
C LEU A 350 -17.11 -3.93 -21.70
N ALA A 351 -16.73 -4.86 -22.58
CA ALA A 351 -16.54 -4.62 -24.00
C ALA A 351 -17.85 -4.39 -24.77
N GLU A 352 -18.96 -4.95 -24.31
CA GLU A 352 -20.28 -4.86 -24.93
C GLU A 352 -21.25 -3.93 -24.18
N ALA A 353 -20.76 -3.15 -23.20
CA ALA A 353 -21.58 -2.24 -22.41
C ALA A 353 -22.26 -1.19 -23.32
N ALA A 354 -23.58 -1.00 -23.21
CA ALA A 354 -24.39 -0.15 -24.07
C ALA A 354 -25.40 0.69 -23.30
#